data_AF-A0A6J6M702-F1
#
_entry.id   AF-A0A6J6M702-F1
#
_cell.length_a   1.000
_cell.length_b   1.000
_cell.length_c   1.000
_cell.angle_alpha   90.00
_cell.angle_beta   90.00
_cell.angle_gamma   90.00
#
_symmetry.space_group_name_H-M   'P 1'
#
loop_
_entity.id
_entity.type
_entity.pdbx_description
1 polymer ?
#
loop_
_entity_poly.entity_id
_entity_poly.type
_entity_poly.pdbx_seq_one_letter_code
_entity_poly.pdbx_strand_id
1 'polypeptide(L)'
;MTNNGSNVTDLTLTKFLEQCSDLAIGEICINSIDRDGTGNGFQIELLDCLPELFGIPVIISGGVGNYSHLAEGLKDARVDAVATANLLNFMGDGLASARSQLVNLGIDLPIFDLH
;
A
#
# COMPACT_ATOMS: atom_id res chain seq x y z
N MET A 1 -3.97 -15.58 -4.30
CA MET A 1 -4.81 -15.74 -5.51
C MET A 1 -3.97 -15.48 -6.76
N THR A 2 -4.30 -16.08 -7.90
CA THR A 2 -3.65 -15.85 -9.21
C THR A 2 -4.71 -15.51 -10.27
N ASN A 3 -4.28 -15.20 -11.50
CA ASN A 3 -5.17 -14.85 -12.62
C ASN A 3 -6.13 -13.69 -12.27
N ASN A 4 -5.57 -12.51 -11.99
CA ASN A 4 -6.32 -11.29 -11.63
C ASN A 4 -7.29 -11.52 -10.46
N GLY A 5 -6.86 -12.25 -9.43
CA GLY A 5 -7.69 -12.53 -8.25
C GLY A 5 -8.85 -13.49 -8.51
N SER A 6 -8.93 -14.16 -9.67
CA SER A 6 -10.03 -15.08 -9.98
C SER A 6 -9.79 -16.52 -9.53
N ASN A 7 -8.52 -16.90 -9.31
CA ASN A 7 -8.16 -18.25 -8.89
C ASN A 7 -7.62 -18.24 -7.45
N VAL A 8 -8.30 -18.96 -6.56
CA VAL A 8 -7.82 -19.20 -5.18
C VAL A 8 -6.66 -20.19 -5.22
N THR A 9 -5.65 -19.96 -4.40
CA THR A 9 -4.49 -20.81 -4.22
C THR A 9 -4.48 -21.38 -2.81
N ASP A 10 -3.96 -22.59 -2.63
CA ASP A 10 -3.74 -23.16 -1.29
C ASP A 10 -2.58 -22.49 -0.52
N LEU A 11 -1.88 -21.56 -1.18
CA LEU A 11 -0.82 -20.75 -0.59
C LEU A 11 -1.41 -19.56 0.16
N THR A 12 -1.13 -19.48 1.46
CA THR A 12 -1.50 -18.34 2.30
C THR A 12 -0.54 -17.18 2.10
N LEU A 13 -0.98 -15.95 2.42
CA LEU A 13 -0.14 -14.76 2.30
C LEU A 13 1.15 -14.89 3.13
N THR A 14 1.05 -15.30 4.40
CA THR A 14 2.22 -15.53 5.27
C THR A 14 3.24 -16.48 4.64
N LYS A 15 2.80 -17.64 4.14
CA LYS A 15 3.71 -18.63 3.52
C LYS A 15 4.36 -18.08 2.25
N PHE A 16 3.62 -17.30 1.47
CA PHE A 16 4.18 -16.66 0.28
C PHE A 16 5.24 -15.62 0.66
N LEU A 17 4.99 -14.79 1.66
CA LEU A 17 5.94 -13.77 2.15
C LEU A 17 7.19 -14.39 2.77
N GLU A 18 7.06 -15.50 3.50
CA GLU A 18 8.20 -16.30 3.97
C GLU A 18 9.07 -16.77 2.78
N GLN A 19 8.45 -17.33 1.73
CA GLN A 19 9.17 -17.76 0.52
C GLN A 19 9.83 -16.59 -0.22
N CYS A 20 9.20 -15.42 -0.24
CA CYS A 20 9.77 -14.22 -0.85
C CYS A 20 11.09 -13.78 -0.20
N SER A 21 11.29 -14.09 1.08
CA SER A 21 12.51 -13.71 1.81
C SER A 21 13.77 -14.39 1.27
N ASP A 22 13.62 -15.55 0.62
CA ASP A 22 14.73 -16.30 -0.01
C ASP A 22 14.96 -15.90 -1.49
N LEU A 23 14.12 -15.03 -2.03
CA LEU A 23 14.16 -14.61 -3.44
C LEU A 23 14.82 -13.23 -3.58
N ALA A 24 15.48 -13.01 -4.72
CA ALA A 24 16.02 -11.71 -5.08
C ALA A 24 14.90 -10.76 -5.57
N ILE A 25 14.08 -10.28 -4.63
CA ILE A 25 12.96 -9.36 -4.88
C ILE A 25 13.37 -7.95 -4.41
N GLY A 26 13.09 -6.94 -5.23
CA GLY A 26 13.40 -5.54 -4.91
C GLY A 26 12.33 -4.84 -4.06
N GLU A 27 11.08 -5.22 -4.20
CA GLU A 27 9.92 -4.67 -3.46
C GLU A 27 8.73 -5.64 -3.56
N ILE A 28 7.79 -5.54 -2.62
CA ILE A 28 6.52 -6.25 -2.67
C ILE A 28 5.35 -5.27 -2.64
N CYS A 29 4.36 -5.51 -3.51
CA CYS A 29 3.11 -4.78 -3.49
C CYS A 29 1.98 -5.67 -2.97
N ILE A 30 1.42 -5.33 -1.83
CA ILE A 30 0.33 -6.06 -1.17
C ILE A 30 -0.98 -5.32 -1.43
N ASN A 31 -1.82 -5.91 -2.29
CA ASN A 31 -3.14 -5.39 -2.59
C ASN A 31 -4.22 -6.16 -1.82
N SER A 32 -5.07 -5.45 -1.08
CA SER A 32 -6.30 -6.03 -0.52
C SER A 32 -7.40 -6.03 -1.57
N ILE A 33 -7.81 -7.22 -2.02
CA ILE A 33 -8.96 -7.38 -2.93
C ILE A 33 -10.26 -6.96 -2.21
N ASP A 34 -10.40 -7.29 -0.93
CA ASP A 34 -11.60 -6.99 -0.14
C ASP A 34 -11.79 -5.49 0.11
N ARG A 35 -10.69 -4.72 0.20
CA ARG A 35 -10.75 -3.27 0.33
C ARG A 35 -10.76 -2.55 -1.01
N ASP A 36 -10.33 -3.17 -2.10
CA ASP A 36 -10.21 -2.48 -3.37
C ASP A 36 -11.54 -1.88 -3.84
N GLY A 37 -11.49 -0.63 -4.32
CA GLY A 37 -12.68 0.14 -4.71
C GLY A 37 -13.64 0.55 -3.59
N THR A 38 -13.45 0.11 -2.33
CA THR A 38 -14.40 0.41 -1.24
C THR A 38 -14.30 1.84 -0.70
N GLY A 39 -13.12 2.45 -0.78
CA GLY A 39 -12.85 3.77 -0.20
C GLY A 39 -12.78 3.77 1.34
N ASN A 40 -12.74 2.61 2.00
CA ASN A 40 -12.82 2.45 3.47
C ASN A 40 -11.46 2.36 4.19
N GLY A 41 -10.36 2.67 3.50
CA GLY A 41 -9.00 2.58 4.04
C GLY A 41 -8.28 1.30 3.67
N PHE A 42 -7.00 1.25 4.00
CA PHE A 42 -6.17 0.07 3.82
C PHE A 42 -6.59 -1.06 4.77
N GLN A 43 -6.24 -2.29 4.43
CA GLN A 43 -6.34 -3.42 5.36
C GLN A 43 -5.00 -3.60 6.07
N ILE A 44 -4.77 -2.79 7.10
CA ILE A 44 -3.49 -2.75 7.84
C ILE A 44 -3.16 -4.11 8.46
N GLU A 45 -4.18 -4.91 8.80
CA GLU A 45 -4.01 -6.25 9.37
C GLU A 45 -3.30 -7.22 8.41
N LEU A 46 -3.25 -6.94 7.09
CA LEU A 46 -2.46 -7.74 6.16
C LEU A 46 -0.95 -7.66 6.44
N LEU A 47 -0.49 -6.57 7.05
CA LEU A 47 0.90 -6.40 7.44
C LEU A 47 1.30 -7.33 8.59
N ASP A 48 0.34 -7.91 9.32
CA ASP A 48 0.61 -8.90 10.36
C ASP A 48 1.05 -10.25 9.77
N CYS A 49 0.91 -10.42 8.45
CA CYS A 49 1.44 -11.57 7.72
C CYS A 49 2.93 -11.41 7.36
N LEU A 50 3.52 -10.23 7.56
CA LEU A 50 4.94 -10.00 7.29
C LEU A 50 5.80 -10.77 8.31
N PRO A 51 6.86 -11.44 7.86
CA PRO A 51 7.89 -11.98 8.75
C PRO A 51 8.50 -10.91 9.66
N GLU A 52 8.93 -11.29 10.86
CA GLU A 52 9.50 -10.36 11.86
C GLU A 52 10.72 -9.57 11.31
N LEU A 53 11.53 -10.21 10.47
CA LEU A 53 12.67 -9.58 9.79
C LEU A 53 12.43 -9.53 8.28
N PHE A 54 11.36 -8.86 7.87
CA PHE A 54 11.09 -8.65 6.45
C PHE A 54 11.92 -7.48 5.91
N GLY A 55 13.00 -7.80 5.20
CA GLY A 55 13.93 -6.81 4.64
C GLY A 55 13.56 -6.27 3.26
N ILE A 56 12.43 -6.69 2.70
CA ILE A 56 11.97 -6.28 1.36
C ILE A 56 11.00 -5.09 1.53
N PRO A 57 11.22 -3.97 0.81
CA PRO A 57 10.32 -2.83 0.85
C PRO A 57 8.87 -3.20 0.55
N VAL A 58 7.93 -2.65 1.33
CA VAL A 58 6.51 -2.96 1.26
C VAL A 58 5.72 -1.77 0.74
N ILE A 59 4.99 -2.01 -0.35
CA ILE A 59 3.99 -1.11 -0.91
C ILE A 59 2.61 -1.68 -0.58
N ILE A 60 1.71 -0.88 0.00
CA ILE A 60 0.32 -1.29 0.22
C ILE A 60 -0.64 -0.58 -0.74
N SER A 61 -1.69 -1.30 -1.17
CA SER A 61 -2.74 -0.77 -2.03
C SER A 61 -4.12 -1.34 -1.73
N GLY A 62 -5.15 -0.68 -2.27
CA GLY A 62 -6.55 -1.07 -2.15
C GLY A 62 -7.28 -0.32 -1.02
N GLY A 63 -8.45 0.25 -1.33
CA GLY A 63 -9.36 0.85 -0.34
C GLY A 63 -9.15 2.32 0.02
N VAL A 64 -8.16 3.01 -0.54
CA VAL A 64 -7.96 4.44 -0.28
C VAL A 64 -9.14 5.27 -0.84
N GLY A 65 -9.77 6.05 0.03
CA GLY A 65 -10.85 6.98 -0.31
C GLY A 65 -10.57 8.45 0.02
N ASN A 66 -9.54 8.71 0.84
CA ASN A 66 -9.13 10.06 1.22
C ASN A 66 -7.65 10.07 1.63
N TYR A 67 -7.09 11.27 1.86
CA TYR A 67 -5.70 11.45 2.26
C TYR A 67 -5.38 10.89 3.66
N SER A 68 -6.37 10.82 4.57
CA SER A 68 -6.12 10.25 5.91
C SER A 68 -5.83 8.75 5.85
N HIS A 69 -6.40 8.02 4.88
CA HIS A 69 -6.05 6.62 4.64
C HIS A 69 -4.61 6.48 4.14
N LEU A 70 -4.14 7.40 3.28
CA LEU A 70 -2.73 7.45 2.88
C LEU A 70 -1.83 7.71 4.09
N ALA A 71 -2.22 8.63 4.96
CA ALA A 71 -1.47 8.97 6.16
C ALA A 71 -1.38 7.82 7.16
N GLU A 72 -2.46 7.03 7.30
CA GLU A 72 -2.48 5.82 8.11
C GLU A 72 -1.46 4.80 7.60
N GLY A 73 -1.48 4.50 6.30
CA GLY A 73 -0.53 3.58 5.68
C GLY A 73 0.92 4.04 5.84
N LEU A 74 1.22 5.30 5.52
CA LEU A 74 2.57 5.87 5.58
C LEU A 74 3.12 6.08 7.00
N LYS A 75 2.28 5.99 8.04
CA LYS A 75 2.72 6.06 9.44
C LYS A 75 3.06 4.69 10.02
N ASP A 76 2.68 3.60 9.36
CA ASP A 76 3.08 2.26 9.76
C ASP A 76 4.54 2.04 9.38
N ALA A 77 5.38 1.72 10.36
CA ALA A 77 6.82 1.53 10.15
C ALA A 77 7.16 0.33 9.26
N ARG A 78 6.18 -0.54 8.97
CA ARG A 78 6.32 -1.69 8.05
C ARG A 78 6.06 -1.33 6.60
N VAL A 79 5.69 -0.08 6.31
CA VAL A 79 5.26 0.39 4.98
C VAL A 79 6.25 1.42 4.45
N ASP A 80 6.81 1.15 3.27
CA ASP A 80 7.74 2.04 2.59
C ASP A 80 7.03 2.95 1.58
N ALA A 81 5.91 2.50 1.01
CA ALA A 81 5.10 3.30 0.11
C ALA A 81 3.62 2.88 0.10
N VAL A 82 2.79 3.78 -0.44
CA VAL A 82 1.35 3.56 -0.63
C VAL A 82 0.98 3.79 -2.10
N ALA A 83 0.06 2.98 -2.62
CA ALA A 83 -0.44 3.12 -3.98
C ALA A 83 -1.98 3.24 -4.01
N THR A 84 -2.49 4.17 -4.82
CA THR A 84 -3.92 4.35 -5.06
C THR A 84 -4.18 4.90 -6.47
N ALA A 85 -5.16 4.32 -7.15
CA ALA A 85 -5.68 4.86 -8.40
C ALA A 85 -6.91 5.74 -8.17
N ASN A 86 -7.84 5.29 -7.32
CA ASN A 86 -9.16 5.90 -7.20
C ASN A 86 -9.10 7.32 -6.65
N LEU A 87 -8.28 7.56 -5.62
CA LEU A 87 -8.14 8.89 -5.03
C LEU A 87 -7.55 9.91 -6.01
N LEU A 88 -6.62 9.48 -6.86
CA LEU A 88 -5.90 10.37 -7.78
C LEU A 88 -6.67 10.61 -9.09
N ASN A 89 -7.43 9.62 -9.56
CA ASN A 89 -8.12 9.70 -10.85
C ASN A 89 -9.46 10.42 -10.77
N PHE A 90 -10.16 10.36 -9.63
CA PHE A 90 -11.54 10.85 -9.52
C PHE A 90 -11.70 12.13 -8.69
N MET A 91 -10.66 12.54 -7.95
CA MET A 91 -10.63 13.82 -7.24
C MET A 91 -9.75 14.76 -8.05
N GLY A 92 -10.32 15.81 -8.65
CA GLY A 92 -9.65 16.63 -9.67
C GLY A 92 -8.21 17.04 -9.36
N ASP A 93 -7.96 17.63 -8.18
CA ASP A 93 -6.63 17.99 -7.67
C ASP A 93 -6.05 16.96 -6.69
N GLY A 94 -6.51 15.71 -6.76
CA GLY A 94 -6.34 14.67 -5.74
C GLY A 94 -4.89 14.43 -5.34
N LEU A 95 -3.96 14.43 -6.31
CA LEU A 95 -2.53 14.27 -6.01
C LEU A 95 -1.96 15.49 -5.25
N ALA A 96 -2.18 16.70 -5.76
CA ALA A 96 -1.65 17.92 -5.16
C ALA A 96 -2.24 18.17 -3.76
N SER A 97 -3.55 17.95 -3.61
CA SER A 97 -4.26 18.07 -2.35
C SER A 97 -3.79 17.01 -1.35
N ALA A 98 -3.73 15.73 -1.74
CA ALA A 98 -3.24 14.68 -0.86
C ALA A 98 -1.79 14.94 -0.41
N ARG A 99 -0.90 15.30 -1.33
CA ARG A 99 0.51 15.60 -1.00
C ARG A 99 0.62 16.75 -0.01
N SER A 100 -0.10 17.85 -0.24
CA SER A 100 -0.11 19.01 0.66
C SER A 100 -0.59 18.63 2.06
N GLN A 101 -1.64 17.80 2.14
CA GLN A 101 -2.19 17.35 3.42
C GLN A 101 -1.25 16.39 4.16
N LEU A 102 -0.59 15.47 3.46
CA LEU A 102 0.39 14.55 4.04
C LEU A 102 1.62 15.30 4.58
N VAL A 103 2.13 16.28 3.84
CA VAL A 103 3.22 17.15 4.30
C VAL A 103 2.80 17.96 5.53
N ASN A 104 1.59 18.52 5.55
CA ASN A 104 1.05 19.23 6.73
C ASN A 104 0.89 18.33 7.96
N LEU A 105 0.68 17.02 7.75
CA LEU A 105 0.64 16.01 8.82
C LEU A 105 2.03 15.55 9.26
N GLY A 106 3.10 16.10 8.70
CA GLY A 106 4.48 15.77 9.04
C GLY A 106 5.00 14.49 8.40
N ILE A 107 4.33 13.97 7.36
CA ILE A 107 4.84 12.83 6.61
C ILE A 107 5.94 13.30 5.67
N ASP A 108 7.11 12.66 5.77
CA ASP A 108 8.24 12.93 4.89
C ASP A 108 7.92 12.36 3.49
N LEU A 109 7.71 13.26 2.54
CA LEU A 109 7.46 12.92 1.16
C LEU A 109 8.53 13.55 0.29
N PRO A 110 9.03 12.83 -0.74
CA PRO A 110 9.96 13.39 -1.70
C PRO A 110 9.43 14.71 -2.28
N ILE A 111 10.26 15.75 -2.26
CA ILE A 111 9.97 17.02 -2.89
C ILE A 111 10.55 16.96 -4.30
N PHE A 112 9.67 16.96 -5.30
CA PHE A 112 10.05 17.08 -6.69
C PHE A 112 9.69 18.49 -7.18
N ASP A 113 10.66 19.22 -7.72
CA ASP A 113 10.38 20.42 -8.52
C ASP A 113 9.72 19.96 -9.83
N LEU A 114 8.39 19.95 -9.85
CA LEU A 114 7.61 19.75 -11.06
C LEU A 114 7.58 21.09 -11.81
N HIS A 115 8.63 21.35 -12.58
CA HIS A 115 8.67 22.42 -13.58
C HIS A 115 7.90 22.03 -14.84
#